data_AF-A0A0B3S0S4-F1
#
_entry.id   AF-A0A0B3S0S4-F1
#
_cell.length_a   1.000
_cell.length_b   1.000
_cell.length_c   1.000
_cell.angle_alpha   90.00
_cell.angle_beta   90.00
_cell.angle_gamma   90.00
#
_symmetry.space_group_name_H-M   'P 1'
#
loop_
_entity.id
_entity.type
_entity.pdbx_description
1 polymer ?
#
loop_
_entity_poly.entity_id
_entity_poly.type
_entity_poly.pdbx_seq_one_letter_code
_entity_poly.pdbx_strand_id
1 'polypeptide(L)'
;MSQIEDLQARITRALDRIGQGIDGLDRSAAEPADYEALRSRAEAAEQALAEAQEALAATREQAEVDRDTALATARDAAEAERDMAVANALAQAEEAREAAVAAAREQAEADRDAAISAVKAEAAAQLERALAETKAESGPAPEPEEAAEDETAPQAEVAGGPDVTELEEALEDEKMANAQLEERLRVLRARLAELEAQATEAPAAPSPGALAALDDQLQDLRASNEELIATNTALREANAQGVGDPELINRGLQAELDAMRTMRAADAAETGAVIEALGPLLAEAADGEAQG
;
A
#
# COMPACT_ATOMS: atom_id res chain seq x y z
N MET A 1 64.83 -42.72 73.25
CA MET A 1 63.79 -42.74 74.29
C MET A 1 62.70 -41.72 74.00
N SER A 2 62.98 -40.41 73.96
CA SER A 2 61.94 -39.36 73.76
C SER A 2 61.12 -39.45 72.44
N GLN A 3 61.71 -39.84 71.31
CA GLN A 3 60.95 -39.96 70.05
C GLN A 3 59.88 -41.06 70.08
N ILE A 4 60.09 -42.12 70.87
CA ILE A 4 59.11 -43.20 71.04
C ILE A 4 57.96 -42.71 71.92
N GLU A 5 58.25 -41.95 72.97
CA GLU A 5 57.24 -41.37 73.86
C GLU A 5 56.37 -40.32 73.14
N ASP A 6 56.98 -39.49 72.28
CA ASP A 6 56.25 -38.52 71.46
C ASP A 6 55.33 -39.20 70.43
N LEU A 7 55.79 -40.29 69.82
CA LEU A 7 54.97 -41.09 68.90
C LEU A 7 53.82 -41.78 69.65
N GLN A 8 54.09 -42.36 70.83
CA GLN A 8 53.06 -42.95 71.68
C GLN A 8 52.00 -41.92 72.07
N ALA A 9 52.39 -40.73 72.52
CA ALA A 9 51.46 -39.66 72.88
C ALA A 9 50.60 -39.18 71.68
N ARG A 10 51.17 -39.13 70.47
CA ARG A 10 50.43 -38.79 69.25
C ARG A 10 49.47 -39.89 68.82
N ILE A 11 49.86 -41.16 68.94
CA ILE A 11 49.00 -42.29 68.62
C ILE A 11 47.81 -42.33 69.59
N THR A 12 48.03 -42.16 70.89
CA THR A 12 46.94 -42.14 71.88
C THR A 12 45.95 -41.01 71.58
N ARG A 13 46.42 -39.78 71.32
CA ARG A 13 45.51 -38.68 70.93
C ARG A 13 44.78 -38.93 69.62
N ALA A 14 45.43 -39.58 68.65
CA ALA A 14 44.78 -39.95 67.39
C ALA A 14 43.69 -41.01 67.61
N LEU A 15 43.95 -42.01 68.44
CA LEU A 15 42.98 -43.04 68.80
C LEU A 15 41.81 -42.47 69.60
N ASP A 16 42.04 -41.57 70.56
CA ASP A 16 40.96 -40.91 71.31
C ASP A 16 40.09 -40.05 70.38
N ARG A 17 40.70 -39.35 69.42
CA ARG A 17 39.97 -38.56 68.42
C ARG A 17 39.17 -39.44 67.47
N ILE A 18 39.72 -40.59 67.08
CA ILE A 18 39.03 -41.57 66.25
C ILE A 18 37.86 -42.19 67.04
N GLY A 19 38.07 -42.55 68.32
CA GLY A 19 37.01 -43.07 69.20
C GLY A 19 35.86 -42.07 69.37
N GLN A 20 36.17 -40.80 69.68
CA GLN A 20 35.17 -39.73 69.74
C GLN A 20 34.46 -39.50 68.40
N GLY A 21 35.18 -39.66 67.28
CA GLY A 21 34.60 -39.59 65.94
C GLY A 21 33.63 -40.74 65.64
N ILE A 22 33.97 -41.97 66.05
CA ILE A 22 33.12 -43.16 65.87
C ILE A 22 31.88 -43.07 66.77
N ASP A 23 32.03 -42.68 68.04
CA ASP A 23 30.89 -42.48 68.95
C ASP A 23 29.95 -41.37 68.45
N GLY A 24 30.50 -40.35 67.79
CA GLY A 24 29.73 -39.29 67.14
C GLY A 24 28.96 -39.78 65.91
N LEU A 25 29.55 -40.66 65.11
CA LEU A 25 28.91 -41.28 63.95
C LEU A 25 27.80 -42.24 64.35
N ASP A 26 27.99 -43.01 65.42
CA ASP A 26 26.98 -43.94 65.96
C ASP A 26 25.77 -43.18 66.53
N ARG A 27 25.99 -42.04 67.20
CA ARG A 27 24.92 -41.14 67.64
C ARG A 27 24.25 -40.34 66.52
N SER A 28 24.95 -40.14 65.41
CA SER A 28 24.45 -39.42 64.22
C SER A 28 23.85 -40.36 63.18
N ALA A 29 23.96 -41.68 63.36
CA ALA A 29 23.27 -42.64 62.54
C ALA A 29 21.78 -42.44 62.79
N ALA A 30 21.09 -41.85 61.81
CA ALA A 30 19.65 -41.76 61.84
C ALA A 30 19.08 -43.18 62.03
N GLU A 31 18.07 -43.31 62.89
CA GLU A 31 17.51 -44.62 63.17
C GLU A 31 16.89 -45.18 61.88
N PRO A 32 16.85 -46.51 61.67
CA PRO A 32 16.22 -47.11 60.49
C PRO A 32 14.78 -46.60 60.24
N ALA A 33 14.06 -46.24 61.31
CA ALA A 33 12.74 -45.62 61.25
C ALA A 33 12.73 -44.23 60.59
N ASP A 34 13.79 -43.43 60.76
CA ASP A 34 13.91 -42.11 60.14
C ASP A 34 14.12 -42.23 58.62
N TYR A 35 14.89 -43.23 58.19
CA TYR A 35 15.06 -43.53 56.76
C TYR A 35 13.77 -44.02 56.11
N GLU A 36 12.98 -44.85 56.80
CA GLU A 36 11.69 -45.31 56.31
C GLU A 36 10.67 -44.16 56.23
N ALA A 37 10.66 -43.26 57.23
CA ALA A 37 9.84 -42.05 57.20
C ALA A 37 10.24 -41.10 56.05
N LEU A 38 11.54 -40.88 55.82
CA LEU A 38 12.04 -40.08 54.70
C LEU A 38 11.67 -40.71 53.35
N ARG A 39 11.79 -42.04 53.22
CA ARG A 39 11.41 -42.76 52.01
C ARG A 39 9.91 -42.63 51.74
N SER A 40 9.06 -42.81 52.75
CA SER A 40 7.60 -42.67 52.60
C SER A 40 7.22 -41.24 52.19
N ARG A 41 7.91 -40.23 52.72
CA ARG A 41 7.73 -38.82 52.32
C ARG A 41 8.22 -38.55 50.90
N ALA A 42 9.31 -39.17 50.46
CA ALA A 42 9.80 -39.06 49.08
C ALA A 42 8.81 -39.68 48.10
N GLU A 43 8.31 -40.89 48.39
CA GLU A 43 7.29 -41.58 47.58
C GLU A 43 6.00 -40.75 47.50
N ALA A 44 5.55 -40.15 48.61
CA ALA A 44 4.39 -39.25 48.62
C ALA A 44 4.63 -37.94 47.83
N ALA A 45 5.85 -37.40 47.85
CA ALA A 45 6.21 -36.21 47.08
C ALA A 45 6.28 -36.51 45.57
N GLU A 46 6.77 -37.69 45.18
CA GLU A 46 6.77 -38.16 43.79
C GLU A 46 5.34 -38.33 43.26
N GLN A 47 4.44 -38.92 44.08
CA GLN A 47 3.02 -39.03 43.74
C GLN A 47 2.37 -37.65 43.56
N ALA A 48 2.61 -36.73 44.50
CA ALA A 48 2.08 -35.36 44.41
C ALA A 48 2.63 -34.61 43.19
N LEU A 49 3.89 -34.83 42.82
CA LEU A 49 4.48 -34.26 41.61
C LEU A 49 3.80 -34.81 40.36
N ALA A 50 3.54 -36.12 40.29
CA ALA A 50 2.84 -36.74 39.17
C ALA A 50 1.41 -36.19 39.01
N GLU A 51 0.66 -36.10 40.11
CA GLU A 51 -0.69 -35.51 40.11
C GLU A 51 -0.67 -34.03 39.66
N ALA A 52 0.31 -33.26 40.13
CA ALA A 52 0.46 -31.86 39.73
C ALA A 52 0.84 -31.72 38.24
N GLN A 53 1.67 -32.61 37.71
CA GLN A 53 2.04 -32.65 36.29
C GLN A 53 0.83 -32.99 35.41
N GLU A 54 0.00 -33.95 35.82
CA GLU A 54 -1.23 -34.32 35.11
C GLU A 54 -2.24 -33.17 35.13
N ALA A 55 -2.44 -32.53 36.29
CA ALA A 55 -3.30 -31.36 36.39
C ALA A 55 -2.79 -30.20 35.51
N LEU A 56 -1.49 -29.95 35.50
CA LEU A 56 -0.88 -28.92 34.64
C LEU A 56 -1.09 -29.25 33.16
N ALA A 57 -0.88 -30.50 32.74
CA ALA A 57 -1.11 -30.95 31.37
C ALA A 57 -2.58 -30.72 30.96
N ALA A 58 -3.54 -31.11 31.80
CA ALA A 58 -4.96 -30.89 31.55
C ALA A 58 -5.33 -29.40 31.43
N THR A 59 -4.79 -28.55 32.33
CA THR A 59 -5.03 -27.10 32.24
C THR A 59 -4.43 -26.47 30.99
N ARG A 60 -3.27 -26.96 30.55
CA ARG A 60 -2.62 -26.48 29.32
C ARG A 60 -3.41 -26.89 28.09
N GLU A 61 -3.87 -28.14 28.01
CA GLU A 61 -4.72 -28.63 26.93
C GLU A 61 -6.00 -27.80 26.84
N GLN A 62 -6.67 -27.57 27.98
CA GLN A 62 -7.86 -26.72 28.01
C GLN A 62 -7.57 -25.28 27.54
N ALA A 63 -6.45 -24.70 27.97
CA ALA A 63 -6.06 -23.36 27.55
C ALA A 63 -5.73 -23.29 26.04
N GLU A 64 -5.17 -24.34 25.45
CA GLU A 64 -4.94 -24.44 24.01
C GLU A 64 -6.27 -24.51 23.24
N VAL A 65 -7.23 -25.33 23.71
CA VAL A 65 -8.58 -25.41 23.12
C VAL A 65 -9.32 -24.07 23.20
N ASP A 66 -9.28 -23.41 24.36
CA ASP A 66 -9.93 -22.12 24.59
C ASP A 66 -9.32 -21.04 23.70
N ARG A 67 -7.98 -21.03 23.58
CA ARG A 67 -7.25 -20.11 22.71
C ARG A 67 -7.63 -20.33 21.26
N ASP A 68 -7.65 -21.57 20.78
CA ASP A 68 -7.93 -21.86 19.38
C ASP A 68 -9.39 -21.51 19.03
N THR A 69 -10.30 -21.72 19.97
CA THR A 69 -11.71 -21.28 19.87
C THR A 69 -11.83 -19.75 19.83
N ALA A 70 -11.10 -19.05 20.71
CA ALA A 70 -11.06 -17.58 20.72
C ALA A 70 -10.45 -17.02 19.42
N LEU A 71 -9.41 -17.65 18.87
CA LEU A 71 -8.80 -17.26 17.60
C LEU A 71 -9.73 -17.49 16.41
N ALA A 72 -10.46 -18.61 16.38
CA ALA A 72 -11.45 -18.89 15.33
C ALA A 72 -12.57 -17.83 15.35
N THR A 73 -13.16 -17.58 16.52
CA THR A 73 -14.22 -16.57 16.68
C THR A 73 -13.75 -15.16 16.34
N ALA A 74 -12.53 -14.78 16.72
CA ALA A 74 -11.95 -13.48 16.36
C ALA A 74 -11.70 -13.35 14.85
N ARG A 75 -11.27 -14.43 14.18
CA ARG A 75 -11.10 -14.43 12.71
C ARG A 75 -12.42 -14.27 11.98
N ASP A 76 -13.45 -15.01 12.38
CA ASP A 76 -14.78 -14.92 11.76
C ASP A 76 -15.37 -13.52 11.94
N ALA A 77 -15.19 -12.90 13.11
CA ALA A 77 -15.61 -11.53 13.37
C ALA A 77 -14.85 -10.51 12.51
N ALA A 78 -13.52 -10.64 12.42
CA ALA A 78 -12.70 -9.77 11.59
C ALA A 78 -13.01 -9.91 10.08
N GLU A 79 -13.31 -11.12 9.62
CA GLU A 79 -13.75 -11.35 8.24
C GLU A 79 -15.09 -10.66 7.94
N ALA A 80 -16.06 -10.79 8.85
CA ALA A 80 -17.35 -10.11 8.71
C ALA A 80 -17.22 -8.58 8.71
N GLU A 81 -16.37 -8.02 9.59
CA GLU A 81 -16.07 -6.58 9.61
C GLU A 81 -15.40 -6.13 8.31
N ARG A 82 -14.43 -6.90 7.81
CA ARG A 82 -13.76 -6.61 6.54
C ARG A 82 -14.73 -6.64 5.37
N ASP A 83 -15.59 -7.64 5.30
CA ASP A 83 -16.57 -7.78 4.22
C ASP A 83 -17.58 -6.62 4.23
N MET A 84 -18.03 -6.19 5.41
CA MET A 84 -18.84 -4.98 5.56
C MET A 84 -18.08 -3.72 5.13
N ALA A 85 -16.81 -3.56 5.52
CA ALA A 85 -15.99 -2.42 5.15
C ALA A 85 -15.77 -2.35 3.63
N VAL A 86 -15.48 -3.48 2.99
CA VAL A 86 -15.33 -3.57 1.53
C VAL A 86 -16.63 -3.25 0.82
N ALA A 87 -17.78 -3.78 1.29
CA ALA A 87 -19.07 -3.46 0.71
C ALA A 87 -19.39 -1.96 0.80
N ASN A 88 -19.10 -1.33 1.93
CA ASN A 88 -19.29 0.12 2.11
C ASN A 88 -18.35 0.93 1.20
N ALA A 89 -17.08 0.54 1.11
CA ALA A 89 -16.12 1.23 0.25
C ALA A 89 -16.48 1.11 -1.24
N LEU A 90 -16.95 -0.05 -1.68
CA LEU A 90 -17.44 -0.24 -3.05
C LEU A 90 -18.67 0.62 -3.34
N ALA A 91 -19.63 0.69 -2.41
CA ALA A 91 -20.81 1.55 -2.56
C ALA A 91 -20.43 3.04 -2.66
N GLN A 92 -19.50 3.50 -1.82
CA GLN A 92 -18.98 4.88 -1.88
C GLN A 92 -18.22 5.15 -3.18
N ALA A 93 -17.46 4.18 -3.68
CA ALA A 93 -16.73 4.32 -4.95
C ALA A 93 -17.68 4.37 -6.15
N GLU A 94 -18.77 3.59 -6.14
CA GLU A 94 -19.81 3.65 -7.17
C GLU A 94 -20.52 5.01 -7.17
N GLU A 95 -20.92 5.51 -5.99
CA GLU A 95 -21.54 6.83 -5.84
C GLU A 95 -20.60 7.95 -6.32
N ALA A 96 -19.33 7.92 -5.91
CA ALA A 96 -18.33 8.89 -6.33
C ALA A 96 -18.09 8.83 -7.85
N ARG A 97 -18.08 7.63 -8.44
CA ARG A 97 -17.94 7.45 -9.90
C ARG A 97 -19.14 8.01 -10.65
N GLU A 98 -20.37 7.77 -10.18
CA GLU A 98 -21.58 8.32 -10.78
C GLU A 98 -21.58 9.85 -10.71
N ALA A 99 -21.22 10.42 -9.55
CA ALA A 99 -21.08 11.86 -9.37
C ALA A 99 -20.01 12.45 -10.32
N ALA A 100 -18.86 11.81 -10.45
CA ALA A 100 -17.80 12.23 -11.37
C ALA A 100 -18.23 12.17 -12.84
N VAL A 101 -18.95 11.12 -13.25
CA VAL A 101 -19.49 11.01 -14.61
C VAL A 101 -20.55 12.08 -14.88
N ALA A 102 -21.41 12.39 -13.91
CA ALA A 102 -22.39 13.47 -14.02
C ALA A 102 -21.71 14.83 -14.19
N ALA A 103 -20.73 15.15 -13.33
CA ALA A 103 -19.95 16.39 -13.42
C ALA A 103 -19.18 16.51 -14.75
N ALA A 104 -18.58 15.43 -15.23
CA ALA A 104 -17.87 15.43 -16.51
C ALA A 104 -18.81 15.67 -17.71
N ARG A 105 -20.05 15.14 -17.65
CA ARG A 105 -21.05 15.41 -18.69
C ARG A 105 -21.52 16.85 -18.67
N GLU A 106 -21.78 17.40 -17.50
CA GLU A 106 -22.17 18.81 -17.35
C GLU A 106 -21.07 19.75 -17.88
N GLN A 107 -19.80 19.49 -17.52
CA GLN A 107 -18.67 20.25 -18.03
C GLN A 107 -18.54 20.12 -19.56
N ALA A 108 -18.70 18.92 -20.11
CA ALA A 108 -18.64 18.70 -21.55
C ALA A 108 -19.78 19.42 -22.32
N GLU A 109 -20.99 19.49 -21.74
CA GLU A 109 -22.09 20.27 -22.30
C GLU A 109 -21.78 21.77 -22.28
N ALA A 110 -21.25 22.29 -21.17
CA ALA A 110 -20.82 23.68 -21.06
C ALA A 110 -19.72 24.03 -22.07
N ASP A 111 -18.70 23.17 -22.21
CA ASP A 111 -17.60 23.35 -23.16
C ASP A 111 -18.11 23.31 -24.61
N ARG A 112 -19.05 22.40 -24.92
CA ARG A 112 -19.68 22.32 -26.24
C ARG A 112 -20.46 23.59 -26.57
N ASP A 113 -21.25 24.08 -25.63
CA ASP A 113 -22.07 25.28 -25.83
C ASP A 113 -21.17 26.53 -25.98
N ALA A 114 -20.09 26.62 -25.20
CA ALA A 114 -19.06 27.63 -25.36
C ALA A 114 -18.41 27.56 -26.76
N ALA A 115 -18.00 26.38 -27.22
CA ALA A 115 -17.42 26.19 -28.55
C ALA A 115 -18.40 26.57 -29.68
N ILE A 116 -19.67 26.17 -29.58
CA ILE A 116 -20.71 26.55 -30.55
C ILE A 116 -20.87 28.08 -30.59
N SER A 117 -20.85 28.75 -29.44
CA SER A 117 -20.96 30.21 -29.37
C SER A 117 -19.75 30.91 -30.01
N ALA A 118 -18.54 30.38 -29.81
CA ALA A 118 -17.32 30.90 -30.41
C ALA A 118 -17.33 30.76 -31.93
N VAL A 119 -17.69 29.57 -32.45
CA VAL A 119 -17.79 29.33 -33.90
C VAL A 119 -18.84 30.24 -34.55
N LYS A 120 -19.99 30.46 -33.88
CA LYS A 120 -21.01 31.39 -34.37
C LYS A 120 -20.50 32.83 -34.42
N ALA A 121 -19.75 33.27 -33.41
CA ALA A 121 -19.15 34.60 -33.38
C ALA A 121 -18.10 34.77 -34.49
N GLU A 122 -17.25 33.77 -34.71
CA GLU A 122 -16.27 33.77 -35.80
C GLU A 122 -16.94 33.81 -37.17
N ALA A 123 -17.98 32.99 -37.40
CA ALA A 123 -18.73 32.99 -38.66
C ALA A 123 -19.44 34.33 -38.93
N ALA A 124 -20.00 34.96 -37.89
CA ALA A 124 -20.59 36.29 -38.01
C ALA A 124 -19.54 37.34 -38.40
N ALA A 125 -18.36 37.31 -37.78
CA ALA A 125 -17.25 38.21 -38.11
C ALA A 125 -16.72 37.99 -39.54
N GLN A 126 -16.67 36.75 -40.02
CA GLN A 126 -16.29 36.43 -41.40
C GLN A 126 -17.31 36.96 -42.42
N LEU A 127 -18.61 36.78 -42.15
CA LEU A 127 -19.68 37.34 -42.98
C LEU A 127 -19.60 38.87 -43.06
N GLU A 128 -19.34 39.54 -41.93
CA GLU A 128 -19.19 41.00 -41.91
C GLU A 128 -17.98 41.46 -42.74
N ARG A 129 -16.85 40.74 -42.68
CA ARG A 129 -15.68 41.01 -43.54
C ARG A 129 -15.98 40.79 -45.02
N ALA A 130 -16.61 39.69 -45.38
CA ALA A 130 -16.98 39.41 -46.78
C ALA A 130 -17.97 40.45 -47.33
N LEU A 131 -18.92 40.92 -46.50
CA LEU A 131 -19.81 42.02 -46.88
C LEU A 131 -19.07 43.36 -47.02
N ALA A 132 -18.02 43.60 -46.24
CA ALA A 132 -17.20 44.80 -46.39
C ALA A 132 -16.34 44.75 -47.68
N GLU A 133 -15.80 43.58 -48.02
CA GLU A 133 -15.02 43.36 -49.26
C GLU A 133 -15.89 43.50 -50.52
N THR A 134 -17.06 42.87 -50.56
CA THR A 134 -18.01 43.02 -51.69
C THR A 134 -18.49 44.46 -51.88
N LYS A 135 -18.65 45.21 -50.78
CA LYS A 135 -19.02 46.63 -50.81
C LYS A 135 -17.85 47.54 -51.23
N ALA A 136 -16.61 47.09 -51.04
CA ALA A 136 -15.41 47.77 -51.54
C ALA A 136 -15.17 47.50 -53.03
N GLU A 137 -15.53 46.31 -53.52
CA GLU A 137 -15.51 45.96 -54.95
C GLU A 137 -16.67 46.60 -55.73
N SER A 138 -17.81 46.88 -55.10
CA SER A 138 -18.90 47.68 -55.70
C SER A 138 -18.60 49.20 -55.66
N GLY A 139 -17.57 49.64 -56.38
CA GLY A 139 -17.41 51.04 -56.82
C GLY A 139 -18.48 51.43 -57.86
N PRO A 140 -18.73 52.73 -58.10
CA PRO A 140 -20.03 53.27 -58.50
C PRO A 140 -20.50 52.78 -59.88
N ALA A 141 -21.75 52.32 -59.93
CA ALA A 141 -22.46 51.99 -61.17
C ALA A 141 -22.57 53.22 -62.10
N PRO A 142 -22.38 53.06 -63.42
CA PRO A 142 -22.85 54.04 -64.39
C PRO A 142 -24.37 53.88 -64.60
N GLU A 143 -25.02 54.99 -64.92
CA GLU A 143 -26.46 55.16 -65.15
C GLU A 143 -27.05 54.30 -66.31
N PRO A 144 -28.40 54.13 -66.38
CA PRO A 144 -29.05 53.06 -67.12
C PRO A 144 -29.37 53.43 -68.58
N GLU A 145 -29.20 52.49 -69.49
CA GLU A 145 -29.82 52.52 -70.82
C GLU A 145 -30.79 51.35 -70.99
N GLU A 146 -32.01 51.70 -71.39
CA GLU A 146 -33.10 50.81 -71.81
C GLU A 146 -32.71 50.00 -73.05
N ALA A 147 -33.09 48.72 -73.13
CA ALA A 147 -33.76 48.16 -74.31
C ALA A 147 -34.10 46.67 -74.16
N ALA A 148 -35.39 46.40 -74.39
CA ALA A 148 -35.95 45.32 -75.20
C ALA A 148 -35.86 43.86 -74.71
N GLU A 149 -37.06 43.35 -74.42
CA GLU A 149 -37.52 41.99 -74.64
C GLU A 149 -37.11 41.47 -76.03
N ASP A 150 -36.55 40.25 -76.09
CA ASP A 150 -36.87 39.34 -77.19
C ASP A 150 -36.67 37.88 -76.74
N GLU A 151 -37.75 37.11 -76.80
CA GLU A 151 -37.73 35.66 -76.73
C GLU A 151 -37.07 35.14 -78.00
N THR A 152 -36.03 34.32 -77.91
CA THR A 152 -35.78 33.27 -78.92
C THR A 152 -34.75 32.27 -78.39
N ALA A 153 -35.23 31.07 -78.04
CA ALA A 153 -34.39 29.88 -78.17
C ALA A 153 -34.23 29.55 -79.66
N PRO A 154 -33.04 29.15 -80.11
CA PRO A 154 -32.93 27.75 -80.52
C PRO A 154 -31.60 27.08 -80.13
N GLN A 155 -31.76 25.86 -79.59
CA GLN A 155 -31.02 24.63 -79.89
C GLN A 155 -29.49 24.56 -79.61
N ALA A 156 -29.19 23.80 -78.56
CA ALA A 156 -28.26 22.66 -78.50
C ALA A 156 -27.03 22.68 -79.43
N GLU A 157 -25.86 22.96 -78.83
CA GLU A 157 -24.57 22.50 -79.32
C GLU A 157 -23.72 21.94 -78.16
N VAL A 158 -23.34 20.66 -78.34
CA VAL A 158 -22.12 19.97 -77.90
C VAL A 158 -21.59 20.16 -76.47
N ALA A 159 -21.62 19.04 -75.73
CA ALA A 159 -20.62 18.56 -74.79
C ALA A 159 -19.28 19.33 -74.78
N GLY A 160 -19.13 20.24 -73.82
CA GLY A 160 -17.85 20.56 -73.20
C GLY A 160 -17.78 19.81 -71.87
N GLY A 161 -16.66 19.14 -71.59
CA GLY A 161 -16.36 18.78 -70.20
C GLY A 161 -16.35 20.04 -69.32
N PRO A 162 -16.37 19.90 -67.98
CA PRO A 162 -16.25 21.07 -67.09
C PRO A 162 -15.13 21.96 -67.60
N ASP A 163 -15.44 23.25 -67.79
CA ASP A 163 -14.53 24.19 -68.43
C ASP A 163 -13.23 24.22 -67.62
N VAL A 164 -12.08 24.27 -68.28
CA VAL A 164 -10.77 24.10 -67.61
C VAL A 164 -10.58 25.13 -66.50
N THR A 165 -11.19 26.31 -66.68
CA THR A 165 -11.22 27.40 -65.70
C THR A 165 -12.02 27.05 -64.44
N GLU A 166 -13.16 26.36 -64.55
CA GLU A 166 -13.95 25.93 -63.39
C GLU A 166 -13.23 24.84 -62.58
N LEU A 167 -12.49 23.96 -63.26
CA LEU A 167 -11.65 22.95 -62.62
C LEU A 167 -10.41 23.59 -61.94
N GLU A 168 -9.86 24.66 -62.52
CA GLU A 168 -8.75 25.42 -61.94
C GLU A 168 -9.20 26.17 -60.67
N GLU A 169 -10.37 26.82 -60.70
CA GLU A 169 -10.98 27.48 -59.54
C GLU A 169 -11.28 26.45 -58.42
N ALA A 170 -11.92 25.33 -58.74
CA ALA A 170 -12.20 24.28 -57.76
C ALA A 170 -10.90 23.68 -57.17
N LEU A 171 -9.83 23.58 -57.95
CA LEU A 171 -8.53 23.12 -57.47
C LEU A 171 -7.86 24.14 -56.53
N GLU A 172 -8.03 25.44 -56.78
CA GLU A 172 -7.55 26.50 -55.91
C GLU A 172 -8.31 26.55 -54.57
N ASP A 173 -9.63 26.39 -54.62
CA ASP A 173 -10.48 26.29 -53.42
C ASP A 173 -10.12 25.08 -52.55
N GLU A 174 -9.94 23.90 -53.16
CA GLU A 174 -9.52 22.69 -52.45
C GLU A 174 -8.10 22.83 -51.86
N LYS A 175 -7.17 23.51 -52.55
CA LYS A 175 -5.84 23.82 -52.01
C LYS A 175 -5.92 24.77 -50.81
N MET A 176 -6.79 25.77 -50.85
CA MET A 176 -7.01 26.66 -49.70
C MET A 176 -7.63 25.91 -48.52
N ALA A 177 -8.62 25.05 -48.76
CA ALA A 177 -9.22 24.22 -47.73
C ALA A 177 -8.19 23.26 -47.11
N ASN A 178 -7.30 22.67 -47.93
CA ASN A 178 -6.24 21.79 -47.46
C ASN A 178 -5.21 22.56 -46.59
N ALA A 179 -4.78 23.75 -47.03
CA ALA A 179 -3.88 24.60 -46.25
C ALA A 179 -4.48 25.01 -44.88
N GLN A 180 -5.78 25.28 -44.83
CA GLN A 180 -6.49 25.58 -43.58
C GLN A 180 -6.58 24.35 -42.64
N LEU A 181 -6.80 23.15 -43.20
CA LEU A 181 -6.81 21.90 -42.44
C LEU A 181 -5.43 21.53 -41.91
N GLU A 182 -4.37 21.75 -42.70
CA GLU A 182 -2.98 21.54 -42.27
C GLU A 182 -2.61 22.46 -41.10
N GLU A 183 -3.03 23.74 -41.14
CA GLU A 183 -2.81 24.67 -40.05
C GLU A 183 -3.59 24.28 -38.78
N ARG A 184 -4.85 23.85 -38.93
CA ARG A 184 -5.64 23.30 -37.81
C ARG A 184 -5.00 22.07 -37.20
N LEU A 185 -4.49 21.14 -38.02
CA LEU A 185 -3.76 19.97 -37.57
C LEU A 185 -2.46 20.36 -36.83
N ARG A 186 -1.76 21.39 -37.30
CA ARG A 186 -0.56 21.91 -36.63
C ARG A 186 -0.89 22.46 -35.24
N VAL A 187 -1.95 23.25 -35.11
CA VAL A 187 -2.41 23.80 -33.83
C VAL A 187 -2.89 22.71 -32.88
N LEU A 188 -3.65 21.72 -33.37
CA LEU A 188 -4.09 20.58 -32.58
C LEU A 188 -2.92 19.73 -32.08
N ARG A 189 -1.91 19.49 -32.93
CA ARG A 189 -0.68 18.79 -32.52
C ARG A 189 0.10 19.58 -31.48
N ALA A 190 0.20 20.90 -31.62
CA ALA A 190 0.84 21.75 -30.62
C ALA A 190 0.11 21.71 -29.28
N ARG A 191 -1.23 21.79 -29.29
CA ARG A 191 -2.04 21.67 -28.06
C ARG A 191 -1.94 20.28 -27.42
N LEU A 192 -1.90 19.21 -28.22
CA LEU A 192 -1.70 17.86 -27.69
C LEU A 192 -0.32 17.71 -27.05
N ALA A 193 0.74 18.21 -27.69
CA ALA A 193 2.08 18.19 -27.12
C ALA A 193 2.18 19.02 -25.83
N GLU A 194 1.48 20.15 -25.76
CA GLU A 194 1.41 20.99 -24.56
C GLU A 194 0.63 20.31 -23.42
N LEU A 195 -0.48 19.64 -23.72
CA LEU A 195 -1.24 18.85 -22.75
C LEU A 195 -0.46 17.61 -22.28
N GLU A 196 0.28 16.94 -23.17
CA GLU A 196 1.17 15.82 -22.81
C GLU A 196 2.32 16.27 -21.90
N ALA A 197 2.89 17.45 -22.14
CA ALA A 197 3.89 18.06 -21.25
C ALA A 197 3.30 18.41 -19.88
N GLN A 198 2.10 19.01 -19.83
CA GLN A 198 1.42 19.31 -18.57
C GLN A 198 1.04 18.04 -17.79
N ALA A 199 0.63 16.96 -18.48
CA ALA A 199 0.32 15.69 -17.85
C ALA A 199 1.55 14.95 -17.29
N THR A 200 2.74 15.26 -17.80
CA THR A 200 4.01 14.75 -17.25
C THR A 200 4.59 15.61 -16.13
N GLU A 201 4.13 16.86 -16.00
CA GLU A 201 4.50 17.80 -14.91
C GLU A 201 3.51 17.82 -13.73
N ALA A 202 2.33 17.20 -13.86
CA ALA A 202 1.39 17.03 -12.74
C ALA A 202 2.09 16.32 -11.56
N PRO A 203 1.82 16.74 -10.29
CA PRO A 203 2.52 16.21 -9.12
C PRO A 203 2.34 14.71 -9.08
N ALA A 204 3.47 14.01 -9.12
CA ALA A 204 3.51 12.56 -9.18
C ALA A 204 2.67 11.98 -8.05
N ALA A 205 1.85 10.99 -8.39
CA ALA A 205 1.41 9.96 -7.44
C ALA A 205 2.61 9.55 -6.56
N PRO A 206 2.40 9.15 -5.28
CA PRO A 206 3.48 8.88 -4.34
C PRO A 206 4.64 8.15 -5.04
N SER A 207 5.85 8.72 -4.92
CA SER A 207 7.13 8.03 -5.08
C SER A 207 7.00 6.54 -5.43
N PRO A 208 7.03 6.02 -6.68
CA PRO A 208 7.01 4.56 -6.87
C PRO A 208 8.11 3.84 -6.06
N GLY A 209 9.20 4.56 -5.73
CA GLY A 209 10.21 4.11 -4.77
C GLY A 209 9.77 4.03 -3.31
N ALA A 210 8.91 4.93 -2.83
CA ALA A 210 8.40 4.92 -1.45
C ALA A 210 7.41 3.77 -1.20
N LEU A 211 6.54 3.49 -2.18
CA LEU A 211 5.65 2.34 -2.13
C LEU A 211 6.42 1.01 -2.22
N ALA A 212 7.43 0.93 -3.08
CA ALA A 212 8.31 -0.24 -3.16
C ALA A 212 9.08 -0.46 -1.85
N ALA A 213 9.63 0.60 -1.26
CA ALA A 213 10.33 0.53 0.02
C ALA A 213 9.39 0.09 1.16
N LEU A 214 8.15 0.57 1.19
CA LEU A 214 7.15 0.12 2.15
C LEU A 214 6.80 -1.37 1.97
N ASP A 215 6.63 -1.83 0.73
CA ASP A 215 6.36 -3.25 0.46
C ASP A 215 7.54 -4.14 0.89
N ASP A 216 8.78 -3.74 0.60
CA ASP A 216 9.98 -4.44 1.07
C ASP A 216 10.00 -4.53 2.61
N GLN A 217 9.72 -3.43 3.31
CA GLN A 217 9.66 -3.44 4.78
C GLN A 217 8.51 -4.30 5.33
N LEU A 218 7.36 -4.37 4.65
CA LEU A 218 6.26 -5.26 5.04
C LEU A 218 6.60 -6.74 4.79
N GLN A 219 7.33 -7.05 3.72
CA GLN A 219 7.84 -8.39 3.47
C GLN A 219 8.85 -8.82 4.55
N ASP A 220 9.78 -7.95 4.93
CA ASP A 220 10.74 -8.17 6.03
C ASP A 220 10.02 -8.35 7.39
N LEU A 221 8.98 -7.56 7.65
CA LEU A 221 8.15 -7.69 8.85
C LEU A 221 7.41 -9.05 8.88
N ARG A 222 6.89 -9.51 7.75
CA ARG A 222 6.23 -10.84 7.66
C ARG A 222 7.23 -11.96 7.92
N ALA A 223 8.42 -11.90 7.30
CA ALA A 223 9.46 -12.91 7.47
C ALA A 223 9.96 -13.00 8.92
N SER A 224 10.21 -11.85 9.57
CA SER A 224 10.62 -11.81 10.98
C SER A 224 9.53 -12.28 11.95
N ASN A 225 8.25 -12.02 11.65
CA ASN A 225 7.14 -12.59 12.42
C ASN A 225 7.01 -14.11 12.23
N GLU A 226 7.21 -14.63 11.02
CA GLU A 226 7.22 -16.07 10.77
C GLU A 226 8.35 -16.76 11.56
N GLU A 227 9.54 -16.15 11.60
CA GLU A 227 10.66 -16.63 12.41
C GLU A 227 10.37 -16.57 13.93
N LEU A 228 9.70 -15.51 14.41
CA LEU A 228 9.25 -15.42 15.80
C LEU A 228 8.24 -16.53 16.15
N ILE A 229 7.28 -16.82 15.25
CA ILE A 229 6.30 -17.89 15.45
C ILE A 229 7.00 -19.26 15.49
N ALA A 230 7.94 -19.50 14.57
CA ALA A 230 8.70 -20.74 14.51
C ALA A 230 9.54 -20.95 15.79
N THR A 231 10.24 -19.91 16.25
CA THR A 231 11.05 -19.96 17.47
C THR A 231 10.20 -20.12 18.73
N ASN A 232 9.03 -19.45 18.81
CA ASN A 232 8.10 -19.63 19.93
C ASN A 232 7.50 -21.04 19.96
N THR A 233 7.21 -21.62 18.80
CA THR A 233 6.74 -23.01 18.68
C THR A 233 7.81 -23.98 19.17
N ALA A 234 9.05 -23.84 18.72
CA ALA A 234 10.17 -24.65 19.18
C ALA A 234 10.42 -24.52 20.71
N LEU A 235 10.29 -23.30 21.26
CA LEU A 235 10.37 -23.08 22.70
C LEU A 235 9.24 -23.76 23.48
N ARG A 236 8.01 -23.77 22.95
CA ARG A 236 6.87 -24.46 23.57
C ARG A 236 7.02 -25.97 23.54
N GLU A 237 7.57 -26.53 22.46
CA GLU A 237 7.90 -27.95 22.33
C GLU A 237 9.01 -28.36 23.30
N ALA A 238 10.11 -27.59 23.35
CA ALA A 238 11.22 -27.83 24.27
C ALA A 238 10.76 -27.75 25.73
N ASN A 239 9.93 -26.75 26.07
CA ASN A 239 9.33 -26.63 27.40
C ASN A 239 8.36 -27.78 27.72
N ALA A 240 7.59 -28.29 26.75
CA ALA A 240 6.71 -29.44 26.95
C ALA A 240 7.50 -30.73 27.22
N GLN A 241 8.70 -30.84 26.65
CA GLN A 241 9.65 -31.94 26.90
C GLN A 241 10.47 -31.74 28.19
N GLY A 242 10.31 -30.61 28.88
CA GLY A 242 11.10 -30.24 30.06
C GLY A 242 12.57 -29.97 29.75
N VAL A 243 12.93 -29.79 28.48
CA VAL A 243 14.30 -29.50 28.03
C VAL A 243 14.46 -28.00 27.93
N GLY A 244 15.12 -27.40 28.92
CA GLY A 244 15.56 -26.01 28.85
C GLY A 244 16.80 -25.91 27.96
N ASP A 245 16.61 -25.56 26.68
CA ASP A 245 17.70 -25.33 25.74
C ASP A 245 18.10 -23.82 25.72
N PRO A 246 19.29 -23.47 26.23
CA PRO A 246 19.77 -22.08 26.24
C PRO A 246 19.94 -21.47 24.85
N GLU A 247 20.26 -22.27 23.83
CA GLU A 247 20.43 -21.79 22.45
C GLU A 247 19.09 -21.43 21.82
N LEU A 248 18.04 -22.22 22.07
CA LEU A 248 16.67 -21.88 21.67
C LEU A 248 16.16 -20.61 22.35
N ILE A 249 16.48 -20.41 23.63
CA ILE A 249 16.11 -19.19 24.37
C ILE A 249 16.81 -17.97 23.74
N ASN A 250 18.11 -18.06 23.50
CA ASN A 250 18.87 -16.98 22.87
C ASN A 250 18.36 -16.67 21.45
N ARG A 251 18.02 -17.71 20.68
CA ARG A 251 17.45 -17.56 19.34
C ARG A 251 16.06 -16.93 19.36
N GLY A 252 15.22 -17.27 20.34
CA GLY A 252 13.92 -16.62 20.54
C GLY A 252 14.07 -15.14 20.90
N LEU A 253 15.01 -14.81 21.80
CA LEU A 253 15.34 -13.42 22.15
C LEU A 253 15.86 -12.63 20.95
N GLN A 254 16.67 -13.25 20.10
CA GLN A 254 17.17 -12.64 18.87
C GLN A 254 16.03 -12.39 17.87
N ALA A 255 15.15 -13.38 17.66
CA ALA A 255 13.97 -13.22 16.80
C ALA A 255 13.02 -12.12 17.30
N GLU A 256 12.85 -11.96 18.62
CA GLU A 256 12.06 -10.86 19.20
C GLU A 256 12.69 -9.49 18.94
N LEU A 257 14.01 -9.37 19.11
CA LEU A 257 14.71 -8.13 18.80
C LEU A 257 14.64 -7.78 17.31
N ASP A 258 14.77 -8.78 16.44
CA ASP A 258 14.72 -8.59 14.99
C ASP A 258 13.29 -8.23 14.53
N ALA A 259 12.25 -8.86 15.09
CA ALA A 259 10.85 -8.47 14.88
C ALA A 259 10.55 -7.04 15.37
N MET A 260 11.10 -6.62 16.52
CA MET A 260 10.95 -5.24 16.99
C MET A 260 11.64 -4.22 16.08
N ARG A 261 12.78 -4.59 15.46
CA ARG A 261 13.52 -3.72 14.54
C ARG A 261 12.80 -3.57 13.22
N THR A 262 12.33 -4.66 12.63
CA THR A 262 11.58 -4.65 11.37
C THR A 262 10.25 -3.94 11.53
N MET A 263 9.56 -4.09 12.67
CA MET A 263 8.32 -3.35 12.97
C MET A 263 8.57 -1.84 12.97
N ARG A 264 9.61 -1.37 13.68
CA ARG A 264 9.97 0.05 13.69
C ARG A 264 10.39 0.57 12.31
N ALA A 265 11.04 -0.26 11.51
CA ALA A 265 11.46 0.11 10.16
C ALA A 265 10.27 0.21 9.20
N ALA A 266 9.28 -0.69 9.32
CA ALA A 266 8.01 -0.59 8.63
C ALA A 266 7.22 0.66 9.04
N ASP A 267 7.10 0.95 10.33
CA ASP A 267 6.44 2.17 10.83
C ASP A 267 7.13 3.45 10.29
N ALA A 268 8.47 3.45 10.23
CA ALA A 268 9.23 4.57 9.67
C ALA A 268 9.03 4.72 8.15
N ALA A 269 8.93 3.62 7.41
CA ALA A 269 8.64 3.64 5.98
C ALA A 269 7.20 4.11 5.70
N GLU A 270 6.23 3.66 6.49
CA GLU A 270 4.83 4.09 6.38
C GLU A 270 4.69 5.59 6.65
N THR A 271 5.26 6.08 7.75
CA THR A 271 5.25 7.51 8.07
C THR A 271 5.95 8.35 7.00
N GLY A 272 7.06 7.87 6.44
CA GLY A 272 7.73 8.50 5.31
C GLY A 272 6.85 8.59 4.07
N ALA A 273 6.20 7.49 3.68
CA ALA A 273 5.31 7.43 2.53
C ALA A 273 4.08 8.34 2.71
N VAL A 274 3.52 8.43 3.92
CA VAL A 274 2.42 9.34 4.24
C VAL A 274 2.85 10.79 4.15
N ILE A 275 4.02 11.16 4.69
CA ILE A 275 4.55 12.53 4.59
C ILE A 275 4.78 12.91 3.13
N GLU A 276 5.32 11.99 2.33
CA GLU A 276 5.54 12.21 0.90
C GLU A 276 4.22 12.40 0.13
N ALA A 277 3.19 11.61 0.45
CA ALA A 277 1.87 11.75 -0.16
C ALA A 277 1.15 13.05 0.26
N LEU A 278 1.32 13.50 1.50
CA LEU A 278 0.69 14.73 2.02
C LEU A 278 1.44 16.01 1.63
N GLY A 279 2.74 15.92 1.34
CA GLY A 279 3.59 17.05 0.94
C GLY A 279 3.00 17.93 -0.18
N PRO A 280 2.62 17.37 -1.34
CA PRO A 280 2.06 18.17 -2.44
C PRO A 280 0.69 18.77 -2.11
N LEU A 281 -0.17 18.05 -1.38
CA LEU A 281 -1.49 18.55 -0.96
C LEU A 281 -1.38 19.74 0.01
N LEU A 282 -0.36 19.72 0.89
CA LEU A 282 -0.07 20.83 1.79
C LEU A 282 0.52 22.04 1.05
N ALA A 283 1.32 21.82 0.02
CA ALA A 283 1.86 22.90 -0.81
C ALA A 283 0.75 23.61 -1.61
N GLU A 284 -0.16 22.84 -2.22
CA GLU A 284 -1.31 23.37 -2.96
C GLU A 284 -2.26 24.18 -2.06
N ALA A 285 -2.50 23.70 -0.83
CA ALA A 285 -3.29 24.44 0.16
C ALA A 285 -2.63 25.77 0.58
N ALA A 286 -1.29 25.80 0.73
CA ALA A 286 -0.56 27.01 1.08
C ALA A 286 -0.54 28.05 -0.06
N ASP A 287 -0.43 27.59 -1.31
CA ASP A 287 -0.48 28.47 -2.48
C ASP A 287 -1.89 29.02 -2.74
N GLY A 288 -2.94 28.24 -2.42
CA GLY A 288 -4.34 28.69 -2.48
C GLY A 288 -4.70 29.76 -1.44
N GLU A 289 -4.11 29.71 -0.24
CA GLU A 289 -4.26 30.76 0.78
C GLU A 289 -3.52 32.07 0.43
N ALA A 290 -2.46 32.01 -0.37
CA ALA A 290 -1.69 33.19 -0.79
C ALA A 290 -2.35 33.97 -1.95
N GLN A 291 -3.33 33.38 -2.64
CA GLN A 291 -4.02 33.97 -3.79
C GLN A 291 -5.43 34.51 -3.47
N GLY A 292 -5.95 34.29 -2.25
CA GLY A 292 -7.24 34.81 -1.76
C GLY A 292 -7.09 36.05 -0.88
#